data_AF-A0A4Q8UQM6-F1
#
_entry.id   AF-A0A4Q8UQM6-F1
#
_cell.length_a   1.000
_cell.length_b   1.000
_cell.length_c   1.000
_cell.angle_alpha   90.00
_cell.angle_beta   90.00
_cell.angle_gamma   90.00
#
_symmetry.space_group_name_H-M   'P 1'
#
loop_
_entity.id
_entity.type
_entity.pdbx_description
1 polymer ?
#
loop_
_entity_poly.entity_id
_entity_poly.type
_entity_poly.pdbx_seq_one_letter_code
_entity_poly.pdbx_strand_id
1 'polypeptide(L)' 'MSAGLAAISTGFRGIARYLGGVLGADAYSKYVEFHREAGHQEPPLTEREFWRDRTDRQDSNPQGRCC' A
#
# COMPACT_ATOMS: atom_id res chain seq x y z
N MET A 1 34.56 -7.26 -0.44
CA MET A 1 33.53 -8.09 0.21
C MET A 1 32.19 -7.35 0.18
N SER A 2 31.59 -7.16 -1.00
CA SER A 2 30.50 -6.18 -1.17
C SER A 2 29.36 -6.70 -2.04
N ALA A 3 29.67 -7.62 -2.97
CA ALA A 3 28.67 -8.26 -3.84
C ALA A 3 27.67 -9.13 -3.07
N GLY A 4 28.12 -9.83 -2.01
CA GLY A 4 27.25 -10.64 -1.16
C GLY A 4 26.21 -9.82 -0.40
N LEU A 5 26.59 -8.66 0.12
CA LEU A 5 25.67 -7.73 0.80
C LEU A 5 24.64 -7.13 -0.17
N ALA A 6 25.07 -6.79 -1.40
CA ALA A 6 24.19 -6.28 -2.44
C ALA A 6 23.13 -7.34 -2.83
N ALA A 7 23.54 -8.60 -3.02
CA ALA A 7 22.62 -9.69 -3.34
C ALA A 7 21.61 -9.95 -2.21
N ILE A 8 22.06 -9.97 -0.96
CA ILE A 8 21.20 -10.12 0.22
C ILE A 8 20.21 -8.95 0.30
N SER A 9 20.66 -7.71 0.14
CA SER A 9 19.79 -6.53 0.17
C SER A 9 18.71 -6.54 -0.92
N THR A 10 19.03 -7.09 -2.10
CA THR A 10 18.09 -7.21 -3.22
C THR A 10 17.04 -8.29 -2.93
N GLY A 11 17.44 -9.43 -2.35
CA GLY A 11 16.52 -10.47 -1.91
C GLY A 11 15.53 -9.99 -0.83
N PHE A 12 16.03 -9.25 0.17
CA PHE A 12 15.18 -8.67 1.22
C PHE A 12 14.16 -7.67 0.67
N ARG A 13 14.54 -6.83 -0.31
CA ARG A 13 13.61 -5.90 -0.98
C ARG A 13 12.49 -6.64 -1.72
N GLY A 14 12.81 -7.76 -2.37
CA GLY A 14 11.82 -8.62 -3.03
C GLY A 14 10.81 -9.20 -2.05
N ILE A 15 11.29 -9.75 -0.92
CA ILE A 15 10.43 -10.29 0.15
C ILE A 15 9.57 -9.18 0.76
N ALA A 16 10.14 -8.01 1.04
CA ALA A 16 9.39 -6.88 1.60
C ALA A 16 8.29 -6.39 0.64
N ARG A 17 8.54 -6.34 -0.67
CA ARG A 17 7.49 -6.05 -1.66
C ARG A 17 6.42 -7.12 -1.71
N TYR A 18 6.81 -8.38 -1.69
CA TYR A 18 5.87 -9.50 -1.71
C TYR A 18 4.96 -9.49 -0.47
N LEU A 19 5.54 -9.39 0.72
CA LEU A 19 4.80 -9.28 1.98
C LEU A 19 3.96 -8.00 2.02
N GLY A 20 4.48 -6.88 1.50
CA GLY A 20 3.72 -5.64 1.38
C GLY A 20 2.49 -5.79 0.49
N GLY A 21 2.62 -6.50 -0.64
CA GLY A 21 1.50 -6.84 -1.53
C GLY A 21 0.49 -7.79 -0.92
N VAL A 22 0.95 -8.82 -0.21
CA VAL A 22 0.08 -9.84 0.43
C VAL A 22 -0.67 -9.28 1.64
N LEU A 23 0.01 -8.50 2.49
CA LEU A 23 -0.59 -7.88 3.67
C LEU A 23 -1.36 -6.60 3.35
N GLY A 24 -1.27 -6.11 2.11
CA GLY A 24 -1.86 -4.84 1.68
C GLY A 24 -1.15 -3.61 2.24
N ALA A 25 0.05 -3.75 2.82
CA ALA A 25 0.85 -2.63 3.30
C ALA A 25 1.33 -1.72 2.15
N ASP A 26 1.29 -2.19 0.90
CA ASP A 26 1.59 -1.39 -0.29
C ASP A 26 0.39 -0.58 -0.81
N ALA A 27 -0.79 -0.68 -0.18
CA ALA A 27 -2.00 -0.07 -0.69
C ALA A 27 -1.95 1.47 -0.77
N TYR A 28 -1.25 2.13 0.16
CA TYR A 28 -1.04 3.58 0.08
C TYR A 28 -0.19 3.97 -1.13
N SER A 29 0.86 3.19 -1.44
CA SER A 29 1.73 3.44 -2.59
C SER A 29 0.94 3.35 -3.89
N LYS A 30 0.11 2.30 -4.03
CA LYS A 30 -0.81 2.13 -5.16
C LYS A 30 -1.83 3.26 -5.27
N TYR A 31 -2.35 3.75 -4.14
CA TYR A 31 -3.27 4.90 -4.13
C TYR A 31 -2.60 6.16 -4.69
N VAL A 32 -1.37 6.47 -4.26
CA VAL A 32 -0.65 7.66 -4.75
C VAL A 32 -0.29 7.51 -6.23
N GLU A 33 0.10 6.32 -6.68
CA GLU A 33 0.34 6.02 -8.10
C GLU A 33 -0.91 6.24 -8.94
N PHE A 34 -2.04 5.65 -8.53
CA PHE A 34 -3.33 5.87 -9.19
C PHE A 34 -3.75 7.35 -9.17
N HIS A 35 -3.56 8.06 -8.05
CA HIS A 35 -3.89 9.48 -7.94
C HIS A 35 -3.09 10.35 -8.92
N ARG A 36 -1.81 9.99 -9.13
CA ARG A 36 -0.94 10.64 -10.11
C ARG A 36 -1.37 10.34 -11.55
N GLU A 37 -1.68 9.08 -11.86
CA GLU A 37 -2.11 8.67 -13.20
C GLU A 37 -3.49 9.22 -13.57
N ALA A 38 -4.40 9.30 -12.59
CA ALA A 38 -5.74 9.86 -12.75
C ALA A 38 -5.73 11.39 -12.99
N GLY A 39 -4.59 12.06 -12.78
CA GLY A 39 -4.44 13.49 -13.05
C GLY A 39 -5.23 14.38 -12.12
N HIS A 40 -5.50 13.93 -10.89
CA HIS A 40 -6.20 14.74 -9.89
C HIS A 40 -5.36 15.98 -9.53
N GLN A 41 -5.98 17.16 -9.61
CA GLN A 41 -5.35 18.45 -9.29
C GLN A 41 -5.19 18.66 -7.79
N GLU A 42 -6.01 17.98 -6.98
CA GLU A 42 -5.93 18.02 -5.52
C GLU A 42 -4.75 17.20 -5.00
N PRO A 43 -4.13 17.59 -3.87
CA PRO A 43 -3.10 16.76 -3.25
C PRO A 43 -3.70 15.42 -2.80
N PRO A 44 -2.95 14.30 -2.95
CA PRO A 44 -3.40 13.02 -2.42
C PRO A 44 -3.51 13.09 -0.89
N LEU A 45 -4.37 12.24 -0.32
CA LEU A 45 -4.47 12.06 1.12
C LEU A 45 -3.12 11.70 1.73
N THR A 46 -2.89 12.15 2.97
CA THR A 46 -1.76 11.64 3.73
C THR A 46 -1.96 10.16 4.06
N GLU A 47 -0.87 9.44 4.32
CA GLU A 47 -0.93 8.00 4.63
C GLU A 47 -1.88 7.69 5.79
N ARG A 48 -1.84 8.49 6.85
CA ARG A 48 -2.73 8.33 8.02
C ARG A 48 -4.20 8.54 7.65
N GLU A 49 -4.49 9.56 6.84
CA GLU A 49 -5.86 9.84 6.39
C GLU A 49 -6.39 8.73 5.50
N PHE A 50 -5.56 8.22 4.58
CA PHE A 50 -5.89 7.08 3.73
C PHE A 50 -6.26 5.85 4.56
N TRP A 51 -5.46 5.51 5.57
CA TRP A 51 -5.76 4.35 6.43
C TRP A 51 -7.01 4.54 7.27
N ARG A 52 -7.21 5.73 7.85
CA ARG A 52 -8.44 6.06 8.58
C ARG A 52 -9.67 5.92 7.69
N ASP A 53 -9.67 6.57 6.54
CA ASP A 53 -10.74 6.54 5.55
C ASP A 53 -11.02 5.12 5.02
N ARG A 54 -9.98 4.30 4.84
CA ARG A 54 -10.14 2.89 4.50
C ARG A 54 -10.86 2.10 5.60
N THR A 55 -10.45 2.27 6.85
CA THR A 55 -11.08 1.62 8.00
C THR A 55 -12.53 2.10 8.18
N ASP A 56 -12.77 3.41 8.06
CA ASP A 56 -14.11 4.01 8.17
C ASP A 56 -15.06 3.43 7.11
N ARG A 57 -14.60 3.22 5.87
CA ARG A 57 -15.39 2.56 4.83
C ARG A 57 -15.67 1.10 5.13
N GLN A 58 -14.72 0.37 5.71
CA GLN A 58 -14.93 -1.03 6.09
C GLN A 58 -15.92 -1.17 7.25
N ASP A 59 -15.88 -0.25 8.20
CA ASP A 59 -16.80 -0.22 9.35
C ASP A 59 -18.21 0.21 8.92
N SER A 60 -18.31 1.25 8.09
CA SER A 60 -19.59 1.80 7.61
C SER A 60 -20.26 0.93 6.54
N ASN A 61 -19.47 0.14 5.80
CA ASN A 61 -19.97 -0.76 4.76
C ASN A 61 -19.34 -2.14 4.91
N PRO A 62 -19.80 -2.95 5.89
CA PRO A 62 -19.31 -4.30 6.10
C PRO A 62 -19.81 -5.19 4.94
N GLN A 63 -19.06 -5.18 3.83
CA GLN A 63 -19.27 -6.04 2.67
C GLN A 63 -18.99 -7.49 3.07
N GLY A 64 -19.99 -8.15 3.66
CA GLY A 64 -19.85 -9.49 4.23
C GLY A 64 -20.95 -9.91 5.20
N ARG A 65 -22.11 -9.25 5.19
CA ARG A 65 -23.30 -9.76 5.91
C ARG A 65 -24.19 -10.52 4.95
N CYS A 66 -23.72 -11.68 4.47
CA CYS A 66 -24.63 -12.73 4.03
C CYS A 66 -25.05 -13.53 5.26
N CYS A 67 -25.98 -12.97 6.03
CA CYS A 67 -26.84 -13.66 6.97
C CYS A 67 -28.22 -13.02 6.85
#